data_AF-A0A7C2L6Z3-F1
#
_entry.id   AF-A0A7C2L6Z3-F1
#
_cell.length_a   1.000
_cell.length_b   1.000
_cell.length_c   1.000
_cell.angle_alpha   90.00
_cell.angle_beta   90.00
_cell.angle_gamma   90.00
#
_symmetry.space_group_name_H-M   'P 1'
#
loop_
_entity.id
_entity.type
_entity.pdbx_description
1 polymer ?
#
loop_
_entity_poly.entity_id
_entity_poly.type
_entity_poly.pdbx_seq_one_letter_code
_entity_poly.pdbx_strand_id
1 'polypeptide(L)'
;MPVYVVVGRGRFADRVSTVFFPRDFLDLLNYVESRFNASFPNLRRLFGGSEVDPGALLEEALNLLLLLKERGGELPPAFFFAVLPKDFEDVASIIGGGASSMTVPVEGRVYELVGGFGRALLRAPEGERELKAGEELSLGTVRVKVFTRQAYEAVAGPLKTLAVAALLALRERQTVKVLGSAPGAAAA
;
A
#
# COMPACT_ATOMS: atom_id res chain seq x y z
N MET A 1 -7.22 1.98 5.69
CA MET A 1 -7.99 2.76 4.70
C MET A 1 -7.18 2.91 3.42
N PRO A 2 -7.81 2.98 2.23
CA PRO A 2 -7.12 3.37 1.00
C PRO A 2 -6.34 4.68 1.20
N VAL A 3 -5.22 4.82 0.49
CA VAL A 3 -4.38 6.01 0.52
C VAL A 3 -4.89 6.99 -0.53
N TYR A 4 -5.16 8.22 -0.10
CA TYR A 4 -5.51 9.34 -0.96
C TYR A 4 -4.44 10.40 -0.87
N VAL A 5 -4.13 11.07 -1.97
CA VAL A 5 -3.33 12.28 -1.98
C VAL A 5 -4.25 13.49 -2.04
N VAL A 6 -3.90 14.54 -1.31
CA VAL A 6 -4.64 15.80 -1.27
C VAL A 6 -3.68 16.94 -1.52
N VAL A 7 -4.05 17.83 -2.44
CA VAL A 7 -3.32 19.07 -2.75
C VAL A 7 -4.06 20.26 -2.14
N GLY A 8 -3.35 21.03 -1.32
CA GLY A 8 -3.91 22.17 -0.60
C GLY A 8 -5.13 21.80 0.25
N ARG A 9 -6.16 22.65 0.24
CA ARG A 9 -7.43 22.43 0.97
C ARG A 9 -8.44 21.53 0.23
N GLY A 10 -7.97 20.50 -0.47
CA GLY A 10 -8.85 19.59 -1.23
C GLY A 10 -9.21 20.07 -2.63
N ARG A 11 -8.41 20.97 -3.21
CA ARG A 11 -8.61 21.44 -4.59
C ARG A 11 -8.36 20.34 -5.62
N PHE A 12 -7.49 19.40 -5.28
CA PHE A 12 -7.34 18.12 -5.95
C PHE A 12 -7.22 17.04 -4.87
N ALA A 13 -7.95 15.94 -5.06
CA ALA A 13 -7.84 14.75 -4.26
C ALA A 13 -7.97 13.54 -5.17
N ASP A 14 -7.05 12.60 -5.05
CA ASP A 14 -7.07 11.39 -5.87
C ASP A 14 -6.56 10.19 -5.08
N ARG A 15 -6.94 9.01 -5.55
CA ARG A 15 -6.64 7.72 -4.94
C ARG A 15 -5.23 7.28 -5.33
N VAL A 16 -4.34 7.21 -4.35
CA VAL A 16 -2.97 6.69 -4.52
C VAL A 16 -2.97 5.17 -4.54
N SER A 17 -3.69 4.54 -3.61
CA SER A 17 -3.68 3.07 -3.47
C SER A 17 -4.93 2.56 -2.77
N THR A 18 -5.55 1.50 -3.31
CA THR A 18 -6.61 0.73 -2.64
C THR A 18 -6.13 -0.55 -1.99
N VAL A 19 -5.00 -1.07 -2.48
CA VAL A 19 -4.47 -2.37 -2.07
C VAL A 19 -3.50 -2.19 -0.90
N PHE A 20 -2.54 -1.28 -1.05
CA PHE A 20 -1.48 -1.04 -0.06
C PHE A 20 -1.78 0.17 0.81
N PHE A 21 -1.39 0.08 2.07
CA PHE A 21 -1.53 1.09 3.12
C PHE A 21 -0.20 1.83 3.34
N PRO A 22 -0.18 2.97 4.06
CA PRO A 22 1.05 3.74 4.26
C PRO A 22 2.22 2.94 4.83
N ARG A 23 1.95 2.01 5.77
CA ARG A 23 2.99 1.13 6.33
C ARG A 23 3.70 0.30 5.26
N ASP A 24 2.99 -0.16 4.22
CA ASP A 24 3.57 -1.01 3.20
C ASP A 24 4.53 -0.20 2.31
N PHE A 25 4.21 1.08 2.06
CA PHE A 25 5.13 2.01 1.39
C PHE A 25 6.36 2.30 2.27
N LEU A 26 6.19 2.50 3.57
CA LEU A 26 7.31 2.69 4.49
C LEU A 26 8.23 1.46 4.55
N ASP A 27 7.66 0.26 4.54
CA ASP A 27 8.41 -1.00 4.49
C ASP A 27 9.20 -1.12 3.17
N LEU A 28 8.59 -0.77 2.04
CA LEU A 28 9.31 -0.69 0.76
C LEU A 28 10.49 0.28 0.83
N LEU A 29 10.30 1.46 1.41
CA LEU A 29 11.38 2.45 1.56
C LEU A 29 12.51 1.89 2.45
N ASN A 30 12.19 1.15 3.51
CA ASN A 30 13.19 0.45 4.33
C ASN A 30 13.97 -0.59 3.52
N TYR A 31 13.29 -1.38 2.69
CA TYR A 31 13.97 -2.35 1.81
C TYR A 31 14.89 -1.67 0.81
N VAL A 32 14.42 -0.60 0.17
CA VAL A 32 15.19 0.16 -0.80
C VAL A 32 16.44 0.80 -0.16
N GLU A 33 16.28 1.39 1.02
CA GLU A 33 17.38 2.00 1.77
C GLU A 33 18.39 0.93 2.20
N SER A 34 17.94 -0.17 2.79
CA SER A 34 18.83 -1.25 3.24
C SER A 34 19.55 -1.97 2.10
N ARG A 35 18.90 -2.12 0.94
CA ARG A 35 19.41 -2.92 -0.18
C ARG A 35 20.23 -2.11 -1.18
N PHE A 36 19.87 -0.85 -1.41
CA PHE A 36 20.46 -0.01 -2.45
C PHE A 36 21.13 1.25 -1.91
N ASN A 37 21.08 1.49 -0.58
CA ASN A 37 21.57 2.71 0.05
C ASN A 37 20.95 4.00 -0.54
N ALA A 38 19.71 3.88 -1.03
CA ALA A 38 18.94 4.98 -1.60
C ALA A 38 17.88 5.44 -0.59
N SER A 39 17.86 6.72 -0.26
CA SER A 39 16.96 7.28 0.75
C SER A 39 15.94 8.23 0.13
N PHE A 40 14.70 8.18 0.65
CA PHE A 40 13.54 8.94 0.17
C PHE A 40 12.82 9.60 1.35
N PRO A 41 13.44 10.61 2.00
CA PRO A 41 12.95 11.19 3.23
C PRO A 41 11.60 11.90 3.08
N ASN A 42 11.30 12.54 1.94
CA ASN A 42 10.03 13.21 1.74
C ASN A 42 8.89 12.22 1.50
N LEU A 43 9.12 11.13 0.74
CA LEU A 43 8.15 10.04 0.64
C LEU A 43 7.88 9.41 2.01
N ARG A 44 8.93 9.20 2.83
CA ARG A 44 8.78 8.68 4.20
C ARG A 44 7.93 9.61 5.07
N ARG A 45 8.22 10.92 5.05
CA ARG A 45 7.42 11.93 5.77
C ARG A 45 5.98 11.98 5.27
N LEU A 46 5.77 11.92 3.96
CA LEU A 46 4.46 11.92 3.33
C LEU A 46 3.62 10.74 3.83
N PHE A 47 4.12 9.51 3.70
CA PHE A 47 3.40 8.32 4.18
C PHE A 47 3.29 8.26 5.72
N GLY A 48 4.14 9.00 6.44
CA GLY A 48 3.99 9.29 7.87
C GLY A 48 2.89 10.31 8.21
N GLY A 49 2.20 10.88 7.21
CA GLY A 49 1.08 11.82 7.37
C GLY A 49 1.47 13.30 7.36
N SER A 50 2.74 13.63 7.08
CA SER A 50 3.19 15.02 7.01
C SER A 50 2.86 15.68 5.68
N GLU A 51 2.69 17.01 5.71
CA GLU A 51 2.78 17.82 4.50
C GLU A 51 4.23 17.90 4.01
N VAL A 52 4.42 17.86 2.70
CA VAL A 52 5.75 17.86 2.07
C VAL A 52 5.84 18.90 0.95
N ASP A 53 7.08 19.30 0.67
CA ASP A 53 7.40 20.14 -0.48
C ASP A 53 7.11 19.37 -1.78
N PRO A 54 6.34 19.95 -2.73
CA PRO A 54 5.96 19.24 -3.93
C PRO A 54 7.13 19.07 -4.92
N GLY A 55 8.15 19.94 -4.91
CA GLY A 55 9.35 19.76 -5.73
C GLY A 55 10.15 18.54 -5.30
N ALA A 56 10.43 18.44 -4.00
CA ALA A 56 11.13 17.31 -3.41
C ALA A 56 10.34 16.00 -3.55
N LEU A 57 9.01 16.04 -3.42
CA LEU A 57 8.14 14.88 -3.64
C LEU A 57 8.20 14.38 -5.10
N LEU A 58 8.18 15.30 -6.07
CA LEU A 58 8.26 14.94 -7.48
C LEU A 58 9.56 14.23 -7.81
N GLU A 59 10.69 14.80 -7.39
CA GLU A 59 12.03 14.21 -7.56
C GLU A 59 12.09 12.81 -6.94
N GLU A 60 11.71 12.67 -5.67
CA GLU A 60 11.75 11.38 -4.99
C GLU A 60 10.81 10.34 -5.60
N ALA A 61 9.61 10.72 -6.03
CA ALA A 61 8.66 9.81 -6.66
C ALA A 61 9.19 9.28 -8.00
N LEU A 62 9.80 10.14 -8.82
CA LEU A 62 10.39 9.76 -10.11
C LEU A 62 11.65 8.90 -9.91
N ASN A 63 12.53 9.29 -8.99
CA ASN A 63 13.74 8.54 -8.67
C ASN A 63 13.42 7.14 -8.13
N LEU A 64 12.42 7.02 -7.25
CA LEU A 64 11.96 5.71 -6.78
C LEU A 64 11.33 4.90 -7.91
N LEU A 65 10.54 5.51 -8.79
CA LEU A 65 9.94 4.83 -9.93
C LEU A 65 11.01 4.22 -10.85
N LEU A 66 12.05 4.99 -11.18
CA LEU A 66 13.17 4.55 -12.00
C LEU A 66 13.96 3.43 -11.32
N LEU A 67 14.32 3.62 -10.04
CA LEU A 67 15.02 2.61 -9.26
C LEU A 67 14.26 1.29 -9.23
N LEU A 68 12.95 1.31 -8.98
CA LEU A 68 12.12 0.11 -8.96
C LEU A 68 11.95 -0.50 -10.35
N LYS A 69 11.93 0.31 -11.41
CA LYS A 69 11.88 -0.20 -12.78
C LYS A 69 13.15 -0.97 -13.15
N GLU A 70 14.30 -0.50 -12.69
CA GLU A 70 15.61 -1.09 -12.99
C GLU A 70 15.96 -2.27 -12.06
N ARG A 71 15.71 -2.11 -10.76
CA ARG A 71 16.20 -2.99 -9.70
C ARG A 71 15.08 -3.71 -8.94
N GLY A 72 13.81 -3.50 -9.31
CA GLY A 72 12.66 -3.98 -8.55
C GLY A 72 12.56 -5.51 -8.44
N GLY A 73 13.19 -6.26 -9.33
CA GLY A 73 13.27 -7.73 -9.24
C GLY A 73 14.21 -8.23 -8.13
N GLU A 74 15.06 -7.37 -7.57
CA GLU A 74 15.91 -7.70 -6.41
C GLU A 74 15.20 -7.44 -5.08
N LEU A 75 14.01 -6.84 -5.12
CA LEU A 75 13.19 -6.58 -3.94
C LEU A 75 12.21 -7.73 -3.70
N PRO A 76 11.79 -7.93 -2.44
CA PRO A 76 10.76 -8.90 -2.15
C PRO A 76 9.45 -8.58 -2.89
N PRO A 77 8.66 -9.62 -3.26
CA PRO A 77 7.34 -9.40 -3.84
C PRO A 77 6.39 -8.76 -2.83
N ALA A 78 5.38 -8.06 -3.34
CA ALA A 78 4.31 -7.48 -2.55
C ALA A 78 3.12 -8.44 -2.49
N PHE A 79 2.75 -8.87 -1.28
CA PHE A 79 1.61 -9.74 -1.02
C PHE A 79 0.34 -8.94 -0.76
N PHE A 80 -0.77 -9.42 -1.32
CA PHE A 80 -2.11 -8.89 -1.07
C PHE A 80 -3.17 -9.99 -1.20
N PHE A 81 -4.35 -9.72 -0.65
CA PHE A 81 -5.42 -10.69 -0.52
C PHE A 81 -6.67 -10.20 -1.25
N ALA A 82 -7.35 -11.09 -1.97
CA ALA A 82 -8.67 -10.80 -2.49
C ALA A 82 -9.67 -11.84 -2.00
N VAL A 83 -10.84 -11.38 -1.56
CA VAL A 83 -11.96 -12.27 -1.25
C VAL A 83 -12.44 -12.86 -2.57
N LEU A 84 -12.51 -14.19 -2.62
CA LEU A 84 -13.07 -14.89 -3.76
C LEU A 84 -14.60 -14.75 -3.71
N PRO A 85 -15.21 -14.28 -4.81
CA PRO A 85 -16.65 -14.13 -4.88
C PRO A 85 -17.34 -15.49 -4.74
N LYS A 86 -18.54 -15.50 -4.15
CA LYS A 86 -19.34 -16.73 -4.07
C LYS A 86 -20.05 -17.01 -5.40
N ASP A 87 -20.39 -15.97 -6.13
CA ASP A 87 -21.04 -16.02 -7.46
C ASP A 87 -20.52 -14.92 -8.41
N PHE A 88 -21.10 -14.82 -9.61
CA PHE A 88 -20.65 -13.84 -10.63
C PHE A 88 -21.01 -12.39 -10.28
N GLU A 89 -22.03 -12.16 -9.44
CA GLU A 89 -22.44 -10.81 -9.02
C GLU A 89 -21.46 -10.24 -7.98
N ASP A 90 -20.85 -11.10 -7.17
CA ASP A 90 -19.81 -10.76 -6.18
C ASP A 90 -18.45 -10.32 -6.79
N VAL A 91 -18.25 -10.46 -8.11
CA VAL A 91 -16.98 -10.23 -8.84
C VAL A 91 -16.45 -8.79 -8.70
N ALA A 92 -17.31 -7.83 -8.35
CA ALA A 92 -16.91 -6.44 -8.09
C ALA A 92 -15.80 -6.30 -7.04
N SER A 93 -15.72 -7.22 -6.08
CA SER A 93 -14.68 -7.25 -5.04
C SER A 93 -13.27 -7.59 -5.58
N ILE A 94 -13.17 -8.35 -6.67
CA ILE A 94 -11.91 -8.61 -7.40
C ILE A 94 -11.47 -7.37 -8.18
N ILE A 95 -12.43 -6.62 -8.76
CA ILE A 95 -12.15 -5.41 -9.55
C ILE A 95 -11.53 -4.30 -8.66
N GLY A 96 -11.80 -4.29 -7.35
CA GLY A 96 -11.21 -3.37 -6.38
C GLY A 96 -9.73 -3.60 -6.05
N GLY A 97 -9.14 -4.72 -6.50
CA GLY A 97 -7.71 -5.01 -6.39
C GLY A 97 -7.26 -5.71 -5.11
N GLY A 98 -8.18 -6.06 -4.20
CA GLY A 98 -7.85 -6.67 -2.92
C GLY A 98 -7.24 -5.69 -1.91
N ALA A 99 -6.64 -6.22 -0.84
CA ALA A 99 -5.97 -5.45 0.21
C ALA A 99 -4.73 -6.18 0.72
N SER A 100 -3.66 -5.46 1.04
CA SER A 100 -2.46 -6.01 1.69
C SER A 100 -2.70 -6.40 3.15
N SER A 101 -3.83 -6.01 3.73
CA SER A 101 -4.25 -6.50 5.04
C SER A 101 -5.76 -6.43 5.20
N MET A 102 -6.32 -7.41 5.90
CA MET A 102 -7.74 -7.60 6.08
C MET A 102 -8.02 -8.22 7.45
N THR A 103 -9.08 -7.76 8.11
CA THR A 103 -9.60 -8.37 9.33
C THR A 103 -10.94 -9.01 9.00
N VAL A 104 -11.08 -10.31 9.24
CA VAL A 104 -12.27 -11.10 8.92
C VAL A 104 -12.90 -11.61 10.23
N PRO A 105 -14.00 -11.02 10.69
CA PRO A 105 -14.74 -11.54 11.84
C PRO A 105 -15.61 -12.72 11.42
N VAL A 106 -15.50 -13.85 12.13
CA VAL A 106 -16.28 -15.07 11.89
C VAL A 106 -16.71 -15.66 13.23
N GLU A 107 -18.01 -15.67 13.52
CA GLU A 107 -18.61 -16.40 14.64
C GLU A 107 -17.89 -16.19 16.00
N GLY A 108 -17.54 -14.94 16.32
CA GLY A 108 -16.84 -14.59 17.57
C GLY A 108 -15.31 -14.78 17.54
N ARG A 109 -14.74 -15.23 16.42
CA ARG A 109 -13.30 -15.24 16.14
C ARG A 109 -12.93 -14.10 15.19
N VAL A 110 -11.68 -13.65 15.28
CA VAL A 110 -11.12 -12.64 14.39
C VAL A 110 -9.88 -13.21 13.73
N TYR A 111 -9.88 -13.23 12.40
CA TYR A 111 -8.72 -13.59 11.60
C TYR A 111 -8.12 -12.33 10.99
N GLU A 112 -6.80 -12.17 11.09
CA GLU A 112 -6.09 -11.09 10.43
C GLU A 112 -5.17 -11.64 9.35
N LEU A 113 -5.33 -11.11 8.14
CA LEU A 113 -4.40 -11.30 7.05
C LEU A 113 -3.46 -10.09 6.99
N VAL A 114 -2.16 -10.34 7.01
CA VAL A 114 -1.12 -9.31 7.00
C VAL A 114 -0.14 -9.62 5.88
N GLY A 115 -0.16 -8.80 4.84
CA GLY A 115 0.70 -8.84 3.67
C GLY A 115 1.55 -7.57 3.60
N GLY A 116 1.85 -7.13 2.39
CA GLY A 116 2.87 -6.11 2.14
C GLY A 116 4.14 -6.73 1.54
N PHE A 117 5.28 -6.05 1.65
CA PHE A 117 6.51 -6.51 1.01
C PHE A 117 7.18 -7.62 1.83
N GLY A 118 7.45 -8.76 1.20
CA GLY A 118 8.32 -9.82 1.72
C GLY A 118 7.66 -10.96 2.47
N ARG A 119 6.46 -10.77 3.04
CA ARG A 119 5.77 -11.84 3.77
C ARG A 119 4.26 -11.70 3.71
N ALA A 120 3.58 -12.82 3.86
CA ALA A 120 2.14 -12.91 4.10
C ALA A 120 1.89 -13.79 5.32
N LEU A 121 1.06 -13.31 6.24
CA LEU A 121 0.75 -13.97 7.50
C LEU A 121 -0.77 -14.06 7.70
N LEU A 122 -1.21 -15.18 8.27
CA LEU A 122 -2.50 -15.33 8.91
C LEU A 122 -2.29 -15.31 10.42
N ARG A 123 -2.92 -14.37 11.10
CA ARG A 123 -3.05 -14.36 12.56
C ARG A 123 -4.44 -14.85 12.91
N ALA A 124 -4.50 -15.99 13.57
CA ALA A 124 -5.73 -16.60 14.04
C ALA A 124 -5.68 -16.75 15.57
N PRO A 125 -6.82 -17.01 16.25
CA PRO A 125 -6.82 -17.29 17.68
C PRO A 125 -5.89 -18.44 18.08
N GLU A 126 -5.66 -19.39 17.17
CA GLU A 126 -4.83 -20.57 17.37
C GLU A 126 -3.32 -20.31 17.15
N GLY A 127 -2.94 -19.13 16.62
CA GLY A 127 -1.56 -18.73 16.40
C GLY A 127 -1.32 -18.01 15.06
N GLU A 128 -0.05 -17.68 14.81
CA GLU A 128 0.40 -17.09 13.55
C GLU A 128 0.92 -18.16 12.58
N ARG A 129 0.59 -18.01 11.29
CA ARG A 129 1.05 -18.88 10.22
C ARG A 129 1.46 -18.08 8.99
N GLU A 130 2.59 -18.45 8.38
CA GLU A 130 3.01 -17.90 7.10
C GLU A 130 2.23 -18.50 5.92
N LEU A 131 1.89 -17.63 4.97
CA LEU A 131 1.08 -17.94 3.80
C LEU A 131 1.93 -17.91 2.53
N LYS A 132 1.61 -18.77 1.57
CA LYS A 132 2.33 -18.85 0.30
C LYS A 132 1.57 -18.13 -0.82
N ALA A 133 2.32 -17.63 -1.80
CA ALA A 133 1.72 -17.07 -3.01
C ALA A 133 0.82 -18.12 -3.71
N GLY A 134 -0.38 -17.71 -4.10
CA GLY A 134 -1.37 -18.58 -4.73
C GLY A 134 -2.19 -19.43 -3.76
N GLU A 135 -1.89 -19.41 -2.46
CA GLU A 135 -2.66 -20.13 -1.44
C GLU A 135 -4.10 -19.61 -1.37
N GLU A 136 -5.05 -20.52 -1.15
CA GLU A 136 -6.46 -20.20 -0.93
C GLU A 136 -6.84 -20.61 0.49
N LEU A 137 -7.48 -19.68 1.20
CA LEU A 137 -7.87 -19.81 2.60
C LEU A 137 -9.38 -19.84 2.71
N SER A 138 -9.89 -20.71 3.57
CA SER A 138 -11.30 -20.72 3.98
C SER A 138 -11.39 -20.22 5.42
N LEU A 139 -11.90 -18.99 5.59
CA LEU A 139 -12.14 -18.35 6.88
C LEU A 139 -13.65 -18.35 7.14
N GLY A 140 -14.15 -19.45 7.71
CA GLY A 140 -15.60 -19.71 7.80
C GLY A 140 -16.24 -19.81 6.42
N THR A 141 -17.19 -18.92 6.11
CA THR A 141 -17.83 -18.86 4.79
C THR A 141 -17.11 -17.96 3.78
N VAL A 142 -16.03 -17.30 4.18
CA VAL A 142 -15.24 -16.39 3.33
C VAL A 142 -14.07 -17.17 2.75
N ARG A 143 -13.95 -17.16 1.42
CA ARG A 143 -12.76 -17.67 0.72
C ARG A 143 -11.85 -16.52 0.36
N VAL A 144 -10.55 -16.65 0.60
CA VAL A 144 -9.57 -15.61 0.30
C VAL A 144 -8.42 -16.22 -0.48
N LYS A 145 -7.95 -15.51 -1.51
CA LYS A 145 -6.78 -15.91 -2.28
C LYS A 145 -5.61 -14.98 -2.03
N VAL A 146 -4.43 -15.57 -1.86
CA VAL A 146 -3.15 -14.87 -1.66
C VAL A 146 -2.52 -14.59 -3.01
N PHE A 147 -2.33 -13.31 -3.33
CA PHE A 147 -1.71 -12.85 -4.56
C PHE A 147 -0.37 -12.19 -4.28
N THR A 148 0.48 -12.17 -5.30
CA THR A 148 1.74 -11.43 -5.30
C THR A 148 1.86 -10.58 -6.56
N ARG A 149 2.59 -9.47 -6.44
CA ARG A 149 3.06 -8.66 -7.56
C ARG A 149 4.51 -8.27 -7.34
N GLN A 150 5.22 -7.97 -8.43
CA GLN A 150 6.56 -7.39 -8.34
C GLN A 150 6.49 -6.00 -7.69
N ALA A 151 7.57 -5.60 -7.00
CA ALA A 151 7.57 -4.36 -6.25
C ALA A 151 7.22 -3.14 -7.12
N TYR A 152 7.78 -3.07 -8.33
CA TYR A 152 7.46 -2.03 -9.30
C TYR A 152 5.96 -2.02 -9.67
N GLU A 153 5.38 -3.18 -9.97
CA GLU A 153 3.96 -3.27 -10.38
C GLU A 153 3.01 -2.87 -9.24
N ALA A 154 3.40 -3.12 -8.00
CA ALA A 154 2.63 -2.74 -6.82
C ALA A 154 2.56 -1.22 -6.62
N VAL A 155 3.63 -0.48 -6.95
CA VAL A 155 3.73 0.95 -6.60
C VAL A 155 3.86 1.91 -7.78
N ALA A 156 4.04 1.44 -9.01
CA ALA A 156 4.17 2.32 -10.17
C ALA A 156 2.94 3.23 -10.36
N GLY A 157 1.74 2.69 -10.16
CA GLY A 157 0.49 3.48 -10.15
C GLY A 157 0.51 4.54 -9.05
N PRO A 158 0.65 4.15 -7.77
CA PRO A 158 0.81 5.07 -6.65
C PRO A 158 1.82 6.19 -6.87
N LEU A 159 3.04 5.87 -7.33
CA LEU A 159 4.10 6.86 -7.54
C LEU A 159 3.79 7.84 -8.67
N LYS A 160 3.14 7.37 -9.75
CA LYS A 160 2.68 8.25 -10.83
C LYS A 160 1.60 9.21 -10.35
N THR A 161 0.65 8.73 -9.55
CA THR A 161 -0.38 9.59 -8.93
C THR A 161 0.26 10.65 -8.03
N LEU A 162 1.25 10.29 -7.22
CA LEU A 162 1.99 11.24 -6.38
C LEU A 162 2.76 12.26 -7.22
N ALA A 163 3.42 11.84 -8.30
CA ALA A 163 4.12 12.74 -9.22
C ALA A 163 3.16 13.75 -9.87
N VAL A 164 1.98 13.31 -10.31
CA VAL A 164 0.94 14.20 -10.85
C VAL A 164 0.43 15.18 -9.78
N ALA A 165 0.15 14.69 -8.57
CA ALA A 165 -0.27 15.56 -7.47
C ALA A 165 0.79 16.60 -7.11
N ALA A 166 2.07 16.22 -7.13
CA ALA A 166 3.20 17.12 -6.93
C ALA A 166 3.28 18.21 -8.02
N LEU A 167 3.12 17.84 -9.30
CA LEU A 167 3.08 18.80 -10.41
C LEU A 167 1.92 19.79 -10.27
N LEU A 168 0.74 19.32 -9.88
CA LEU A 168 -0.43 20.18 -9.61
C LEU A 168 -0.17 21.12 -8.43
N ALA A 169 0.42 20.61 -7.36
CA ALA A 169 0.78 21.39 -6.19
C ALA A 169 1.82 22.48 -6.49
N LEU A 170 2.84 22.18 -7.31
CA LEU A 170 3.82 23.16 -7.81
C LEU A 170 3.13 24.27 -8.61
N ARG A 171 2.27 23.90 -9.57
CA ARG A 171 1.51 24.86 -10.38
C ARG A 171 0.68 25.81 -9.54
N GLU A 172 0.05 25.29 -8.49
CA GLU A 172 -0.88 26.03 -7.63
C GLU A 172 -0.23 26.63 -6.37
N ARG A 173 1.09 26.45 -6.18
CA ARG A 173 1.85 26.86 -4.99
C ARG A 173 1.22 26.35 -3.70
N GLN A 174 0.85 25.07 -3.67
CA GLN A 174 0.22 24.39 -2.54
C GLN A 174 1.13 23.28 -1.99
N THR A 175 0.82 22.81 -0.78
CA THR A 175 1.44 21.63 -0.18
C THR A 175 0.71 20.34 -0.60
N VAL A 176 1.39 19.21 -0.42
CA VAL A 176 0.84 17.86 -0.65
C VAL A 176 0.85 17.09 0.66
N LYS A 177 -0.22 16.35 0.92
CA LYS A 177 -0.29 15.33 1.98
C LYS A 177 -1.02 14.09 1.48
N VAL A 178 -0.86 12.98 2.21
CA VAL A 178 -1.72 11.81 2.03
C VAL A 178 -2.63 11.60 3.23
N LEU A 179 -3.84 11.12 2.94
CA LEU A 179 -4.82 10.66 3.90
C LEU A 179 -4.88 9.14 3.81
N GLY A 180 -4.77 8.46 4.94
CA GLY A 180 -4.72 6.99 4.99
C GLY A 180 -4.07 6.42 6.23
N SER A 181 -3.78 7.25 7.24
CA SER A 181 -3.16 6.84 8.50
C SER A 181 -3.97 5.71 9.14
N ALA A 182 -3.26 4.67 9.59
CA ALA A 182 -3.80 3.79 10.63
C ALA A 182 -4.13 4.64 11.87
N PRO A 183 -5.21 4.37 12.60
CA PRO A 183 -5.40 4.98 13.91
C PRO A 183 -4.28 4.47 14.83
N GLY A 184 -3.41 5.37 15.29
CA GLY A 184 -2.33 5.01 16.21
C GLY A 184 -1.07 5.88 16.16
N ALA A 185 -1.21 7.21 16.30
CA ALA A 185 -0.12 8.10 16.74
C ALA A 185 -0.68 9.44 17.28
N ALA A 186 -1.81 9.40 17.98
CA ALA A 186 -2.36 10.54 18.70
C ALA A 186 -3.23 10.04 19.86
N ALA A 187 -2.56 9.54 20.91
CA ALA A 187 -3.07 9.46 22.28
C ALA A 187 -1.92 8.97 23.18
N ALA A 188 -1.04 9.90 23.55
CA ALA A 188 -0.26 9.87 24.79
C ALA A 188 -0.30 11.29 25.36
#